data_AF-A0A850Y0I9-F1
#
_entry.id   AF-A0A850Y0I9-F1
#
_cell.length_a   1.000
_cell.length_b   1.000
_cell.length_c   1.000
_cell.angle_alpha   90.00
_cell.angle_beta   90.00
_cell.angle_gamma   90.00
#
_symmetry.space_group_name_H-M   'P 1'
#
loop_
_entity.id
_entity.type
_entity.pdbx_description
1 polymer ?
#
loop_
_entity_poly.entity_id
_entity_poly.type
_entity_poly.pdbx_seq_one_letter_code
_entity_poly.pdbx_strand_id
1 'polypeptide(L)'
;AIIVYRLPWTWNCSKLLMKFIHAGLNTIAMILAIISVVAVFENHNAGNIPNMYSLHSWIGLAAVIFYCLQLFLGFAVFLLPFAPVHLRAALMPIHVYSGLTIFATVIATALMGITEKLIFALRNPPYSSSPPEATLVNSLGLLLVVFGSLILWMASRPHWKRPPAENVKILNPIGATPEGTEVETTMTNSSNADKSDLRSSTEAAKKQNIKFDDAGQRSTM
;
A
#
# COMPACT_ATOMS: atom_id res chain seq x y z
N ALA A 1 6.15 6.07 0.33
CA ALA A 1 5.20 5.51 -0.67
C ALA A 1 4.30 4.41 -0.10
N ILE A 2 4.83 3.43 0.64
CA ILE A 2 4.13 2.22 1.11
C ILE A 2 2.83 2.52 1.89
N ILE A 3 2.88 3.45 2.85
CA ILE A 3 1.74 3.76 3.71
C ILE A 3 0.83 4.89 3.20
N VAL A 4 1.04 5.40 1.98
CA VAL A 4 0.34 6.62 1.50
C VAL A 4 -1.19 6.45 1.47
N TYR A 5 -1.67 5.24 1.20
CA TYR A 5 -3.10 4.91 1.23
C TYR A 5 -3.70 4.81 2.63
N ARG A 6 -2.87 4.77 3.68
CA ARG A 6 -3.31 4.58 5.06
C ARG A 6 -3.44 5.89 5.83
N LEU A 7 -3.12 7.02 5.20
CA LEU A 7 -3.25 8.35 5.78
C LEU A 7 -4.73 8.75 5.85
N PRO A 8 -5.30 9.01 7.05
CA PRO A 8 -6.75 9.24 7.19
C PRO A 8 -7.28 10.41 6.35
N TRP A 9 -6.52 11.49 6.26
CA TRP A 9 -6.90 12.67 5.48
C TRP A 9 -6.93 12.44 3.96
N THR A 10 -6.38 11.31 3.45
CA THR A 10 -6.42 10.98 2.02
C THR A 10 -7.57 10.05 1.63
N TRP A 11 -8.37 9.58 2.60
CA TRP A 11 -9.46 8.63 2.34
C TRP A 11 -10.57 9.23 1.47
N ASN A 12 -10.84 10.53 1.64
CA ASN A 12 -11.80 11.29 0.84
C ASN A 12 -11.24 11.79 -0.50
N CYS A 13 -9.93 11.65 -0.74
CA CYS A 13 -9.33 12.05 -2.02
C CYS A 13 -9.59 11.03 -3.13
N SER A 14 -9.48 11.44 -4.39
CA SER A 14 -9.60 10.51 -5.53
C SER A 14 -8.67 9.30 -5.39
N LYS A 15 -9.21 8.09 -5.64
CA LYS A 15 -8.42 6.85 -5.66
C LYS A 15 -7.36 6.88 -6.75
N LEU A 16 -7.66 7.52 -7.88
CA LEU A 16 -6.71 7.68 -8.98
C LEU A 16 -5.55 8.60 -8.58
N LEU A 17 -5.84 9.71 -7.90
CA LEU A 17 -4.81 10.61 -7.37
C LEU A 17 -3.85 9.86 -6.42
N MET A 18 -4.40 9.07 -5.50
CA MET A 18 -3.56 8.29 -4.58
C MET A 18 -2.71 7.23 -5.29
N LYS A 19 -3.17 6.68 -6.41
CA LYS A 19 -2.36 5.81 -7.27
C LYS A 19 -1.20 6.57 -7.91
N PHE A 20 -1.44 7.78 -8.43
CA PHE A 20 -0.38 8.61 -8.98
C PHE A 20 0.65 9.01 -7.92
N ILE A 21 0.22 9.40 -6.72
CA ILE A 21 1.14 9.73 -5.63
C ILE A 21 1.96 8.50 -5.22
N HIS A 22 1.32 7.33 -5.07
CA HIS A 22 2.02 6.10 -4.74
C HIS A 22 3.05 5.72 -5.83
N ALA A 23 2.64 5.73 -7.10
CA ALA A 23 3.52 5.43 -8.22
C ALA A 23 4.68 6.44 -8.30
N GLY A 24 4.39 7.74 -8.26
CA GLY A 24 5.38 8.81 -8.34
C GLY A 24 6.42 8.74 -7.23
N LEU A 25 6.00 8.54 -5.98
CA LEU A 25 6.93 8.38 -4.85
C LEU A 25 7.83 7.13 -5.01
N ASN A 26 7.29 6.01 -5.49
CA ASN A 26 8.11 4.83 -5.74
C ASN A 26 9.07 5.02 -6.93
N THR A 27 8.63 5.71 -7.99
CA THR A 27 9.48 6.05 -9.15
C THR A 27 10.64 6.95 -8.76
N ILE A 28 10.41 7.98 -7.95
CA ILE A 28 11.49 8.84 -7.44
C ILE A 28 12.50 8.00 -6.65
N ALA A 29 12.01 7.14 -5.74
CA ALA A 29 12.89 6.25 -4.98
C ALA A 29 13.68 5.28 -5.89
N MET A 30 13.07 4.78 -6.97
CA MET A 30 13.75 3.93 -7.95
C MET A 30 14.88 4.66 -8.67
N ILE A 31 14.64 5.89 -9.14
CA ILE A 31 15.65 6.69 -9.81
C ILE A 31 16.85 6.92 -8.88
N LEU A 32 16.59 7.30 -7.62
CA LEU A 32 17.64 7.47 -6.62
C LEU A 32 18.41 6.17 -6.35
N ALA A 33 17.74 5.02 -6.30
CA ALA A 33 18.37 3.72 -6.12
C ALA A 33 19.28 3.35 -7.32
N ILE A 34 18.82 3.59 -8.56
CA ILE A 34 19.63 3.35 -9.77
C ILE A 34 20.88 4.24 -9.75
N ILE A 35 20.73 5.53 -9.45
CA ILE A 35 21.86 6.46 -9.32
C ILE A 35 22.85 5.96 -8.25
N SER A 36 22.36 5.50 -7.10
CA SER A 36 23.21 4.94 -6.03
C SER A 36 23.99 3.69 -6.47
N VAL A 37 23.39 2.80 -7.27
CA VAL A 37 24.08 1.63 -7.81
C VAL A 37 25.11 2.05 -8.86
N VAL A 38 24.75 2.94 -9.78
CA VAL A 38 25.71 3.45 -10.79
C VAL A 38 26.93 4.07 -10.10
N ALA A 39 26.72 4.90 -9.08
CA ALA A 39 27.80 5.53 -8.34
C ALA A 39 28.78 4.52 -7.71
N VAL A 40 28.31 3.41 -7.13
CA VAL A 40 29.22 2.41 -6.55
C VAL A 40 29.98 1.64 -7.63
N PHE A 41 29.34 1.31 -8.75
CA PHE A 41 30.02 0.64 -9.88
C PHE A 41 31.08 1.54 -10.51
N GLU A 42 30.79 2.82 -10.71
CA GLU A 42 31.78 3.78 -11.23
C GLU A 42 32.97 3.93 -10.28
N ASN A 43 32.73 4.08 -8.97
CA ASN A 43 33.79 4.18 -7.97
C ASN A 43 34.64 2.90 -7.90
N HIS A 44 34.01 1.73 -7.93
CA HIS A 44 34.75 0.45 -7.91
C HIS A 44 35.59 0.28 -9.18
N ASN A 45 35.03 0.59 -10.35
CA ASN A 45 35.76 0.47 -11.61
C ASN A 45 36.95 1.44 -11.67
N ALA A 46 36.76 2.69 -11.23
CA ALA A 46 37.85 3.66 -11.15
C ALA A 46 38.94 3.24 -10.14
N GLY A 47 38.53 2.58 -9.05
CA GLY A 47 39.43 2.08 -8.00
C GLY A 47 40.02 0.69 -8.23
N ASN A 48 39.70 0.01 -9.36
CA ASN A 48 40.02 -1.40 -9.61
C ASN A 48 39.58 -2.35 -8.47
N ILE A 49 38.43 -2.06 -7.86
CA ILE A 49 37.82 -2.88 -6.82
C ILE A 49 36.88 -3.89 -7.50
N PRO A 50 36.95 -5.20 -7.18
CA PRO A 50 36.04 -6.17 -7.76
C PRO A 50 34.59 -5.85 -7.38
N ASN A 51 33.67 -6.02 -8.33
CA ASN A 51 32.24 -5.83 -8.11
C ASN A 51 31.56 -7.14 -7.67
N MET A 52 30.39 -7.02 -7.04
CA MET A 52 29.45 -8.12 -6.79
C MET A 52 30.01 -9.35 -6.03
N TYR A 53 30.94 -9.15 -5.09
CA TYR A 53 31.51 -10.24 -4.30
C TYR A 53 30.93 -10.37 -2.88
N SER A 54 30.27 -9.32 -2.34
CA SER A 54 29.75 -9.32 -0.98
C SER A 54 28.27 -9.72 -0.91
N LEU A 55 27.83 -10.26 0.24
CA LEU A 55 26.41 -10.58 0.44
C LEU A 55 25.52 -9.33 0.38
N HIS A 56 26.00 -8.19 0.88
CA HIS A 56 25.36 -6.89 0.71
C HIS A 56 25.07 -6.60 -0.76
N SER A 57 26.05 -6.82 -1.65
CA SER A 57 25.88 -6.57 -3.08
C SER A 57 24.88 -7.51 -3.76
N TRP A 58 24.88 -8.82 -3.40
CA TRP A 58 23.95 -9.80 -3.98
C TRP A 58 22.50 -9.51 -3.59
N ILE A 59 22.25 -9.33 -2.29
CA ILE A 59 20.91 -9.04 -1.79
C ILE A 59 20.45 -7.65 -2.23
N GLY A 60 21.36 -6.67 -2.27
CA GLY A 60 21.07 -5.32 -2.75
C GLY A 60 20.67 -5.28 -4.22
N LEU A 61 21.41 -5.95 -5.10
CA LEU A 61 21.05 -6.00 -6.53
C LEU A 61 19.72 -6.75 -6.74
N ALA A 62 19.51 -7.87 -6.04
CA ALA A 62 18.24 -8.60 -6.08
C ALA A 62 17.07 -7.69 -5.64
N ALA A 63 17.23 -6.92 -4.57
CA ALA A 63 16.21 -5.99 -4.10
C ALA A 63 15.88 -4.91 -5.15
N VAL A 64 16.89 -4.34 -5.82
CA VAL A 64 16.68 -3.36 -6.90
C VAL A 64 15.91 -3.99 -8.07
N ILE A 65 16.29 -5.19 -8.51
CA ILE A 65 15.62 -5.90 -9.61
C ILE A 65 14.15 -6.18 -9.26
N PHE A 66 13.89 -6.73 -8.06
CA PHE A 66 12.52 -6.99 -7.61
C PHE A 66 11.72 -5.70 -7.44
N TYR A 67 12.35 -4.61 -7.01
CA TYR A 67 11.69 -3.31 -6.92
C TYR A 67 11.33 -2.75 -8.30
N CYS A 68 12.19 -2.94 -9.32
CA CYS A 68 11.89 -2.59 -10.72
C CYS A 68 10.69 -3.37 -11.24
N LEU A 69 10.68 -4.70 -11.04
CA LEU A 69 9.59 -5.56 -11.45
C LEU A 69 8.28 -5.18 -10.74
N GLN A 70 8.36 -4.93 -9.43
CA GLN A 70 7.22 -4.48 -8.63
C GLN A 70 6.63 -3.17 -9.13
N LEU A 71 7.48 -2.21 -9.50
CA LEU A 71 7.05 -0.91 -10.02
C LEU A 71 6.41 -1.04 -11.40
N PHE A 72 7.04 -1.81 -12.30
CA PHE A 72 6.53 -2.07 -13.64
C PHE A 72 5.17 -2.78 -13.61
N LEU A 73 5.07 -3.91 -12.89
CA LEU A 73 3.81 -4.65 -12.75
C LEU A 73 2.75 -3.82 -12.04
N GLY A 74 3.13 -3.05 -11.02
CA GLY A 74 2.23 -2.17 -10.30
C GLY A 74 1.62 -1.10 -11.21
N PHE A 75 2.44 -0.50 -12.07
CA PHE A 75 2.00 0.47 -13.07
C PHE A 75 1.06 -0.18 -14.10
N ALA A 76 1.48 -1.29 -14.71
CA ALA A 76 0.74 -1.95 -15.78
C ALA A 76 -0.63 -2.48 -15.31
N VAL A 77 -0.71 -3.04 -14.10
CA VAL A 77 -1.92 -3.70 -13.60
C VAL A 77 -2.85 -2.73 -12.85
N PHE A 78 -2.30 -1.87 -11.99
CA PHE A 78 -3.11 -1.08 -11.07
C PHE A 78 -3.31 0.37 -11.51
N LEU A 79 -2.43 0.96 -12.32
CA LEU A 79 -2.58 2.34 -12.79
C LEU A 79 -3.28 2.40 -14.16
N LEU A 80 -2.86 1.58 -15.12
CA LEU A 80 -3.46 1.54 -16.46
C LEU A 80 -4.86 0.90 -16.43
N PRO A 81 -5.79 1.36 -17.30
CA PRO A 81 -7.17 0.88 -17.30
C PRO A 81 -7.33 -0.54 -17.85
N PHE A 82 -6.36 -1.06 -18.61
CA PHE A 82 -6.48 -2.26 -19.43
C PHE A 82 -6.57 -3.59 -18.66
N ALA A 83 -6.07 -3.66 -17.43
CA ALA A 83 -6.05 -4.90 -16.68
C ALA A 83 -7.45 -5.28 -16.16
N PRO A 84 -7.89 -6.54 -16.37
CA PRO A 84 -9.20 -6.99 -15.94
C PRO A 84 -9.30 -7.10 -14.41
N VAL A 85 -10.52 -7.04 -13.89
CA VAL A 85 -10.78 -6.99 -12.44
C VAL A 85 -10.28 -8.24 -11.72
N HIS A 86 -10.46 -9.43 -12.30
CA HIS A 86 -9.99 -10.69 -11.71
C HIS A 86 -8.46 -10.73 -11.57
N LEU A 87 -7.73 -10.24 -12.57
CA LEU A 87 -6.27 -10.17 -12.52
C LEU A 87 -5.80 -9.21 -11.42
N ARG A 88 -6.44 -8.03 -11.31
CA ARG A 88 -6.15 -7.07 -10.23
C ARG A 88 -6.42 -7.68 -8.86
N ALA A 89 -7.51 -8.44 -8.70
CA ALA A 89 -7.82 -9.10 -7.44
C ALA A 89 -6.78 -10.18 -7.08
N ALA A 90 -6.35 -11.00 -8.05
CA ALA A 90 -5.36 -12.05 -7.85
C ALA A 90 -3.95 -11.50 -7.54
N LEU A 91 -3.54 -10.42 -8.21
CA LEU A 91 -2.20 -9.83 -8.03
C LEU A 91 -2.09 -8.89 -6.83
N MET A 92 -3.19 -8.39 -6.28
CA MET A 92 -3.16 -7.44 -5.17
C MET A 92 -2.47 -7.99 -3.90
N PRO A 93 -2.78 -9.22 -3.42
CA PRO A 93 -2.07 -9.80 -2.28
C PRO A 93 -0.58 -9.97 -2.55
N ILE A 94 -0.22 -10.43 -3.75
CA ILE A 94 1.17 -10.63 -4.17
C ILE A 94 1.89 -9.28 -4.15
N HIS A 95 1.32 -8.24 -4.76
CA HIS A 95 1.87 -6.89 -4.78
C HIS A 95 2.07 -6.32 -3.37
N VAL A 96 1.09 -6.49 -2.47
CA VAL A 96 1.24 -6.02 -1.08
C VAL A 96 2.35 -6.78 -0.37
N TYR A 97 2.35 -8.11 -0.43
CA TYR A 97 3.35 -8.94 0.24
C TYR A 97 4.77 -8.67 -0.30
N SER A 98 4.95 -8.71 -1.62
CA SER A 98 6.24 -8.45 -2.26
C SER A 98 6.75 -7.05 -1.92
N GLY A 99 5.88 -6.03 -1.89
CA GLY A 99 6.27 -4.67 -1.54
C GLY A 99 6.80 -4.54 -0.11
N LEU A 100 6.18 -5.21 0.85
CA LEU A 100 6.65 -5.24 2.25
C LEU A 100 7.95 -6.03 2.39
N THR A 101 8.05 -7.17 1.70
CA THR A 101 9.27 -7.99 1.69
C THR A 101 10.45 -7.25 1.09
N ILE A 102 10.28 -6.59 -0.06
CA ILE A 102 11.32 -5.75 -0.68
C ILE A 102 11.77 -4.66 0.29
N PHE A 103 10.83 -3.99 0.96
CA PHE A 103 11.16 -2.95 1.92
C PHE A 103 11.99 -3.48 3.10
N ALA A 104 11.60 -4.62 3.68
CA ALA A 104 12.36 -5.26 4.74
C ALA A 104 13.77 -5.68 4.27
N THR A 105 13.87 -6.26 3.06
CA THR A 105 15.15 -6.62 2.45
C THR A 105 16.04 -5.39 2.24
N VAL A 106 15.50 -4.26 1.79
CA VAL A 106 16.26 -3.01 1.63
C VAL A 106 16.82 -2.51 2.97
N ILE A 107 16.05 -2.60 4.06
CA ILE A 107 16.56 -2.27 5.40
C ILE A 107 17.71 -3.19 5.79
N ALA A 108 17.56 -4.51 5.59
CA ALA A 108 18.63 -5.46 5.86
C ALA A 108 19.89 -5.17 5.01
N THR A 109 19.72 -4.89 3.72
CA THR A 109 20.81 -4.49 2.82
C THR A 109 21.51 -3.23 3.30
N ALA A 110 20.77 -2.21 3.73
CA ALA A 110 21.35 -0.98 4.26
C ALA A 110 22.19 -1.24 5.52
N LEU A 111 21.71 -2.07 6.45
CA LEU A 111 22.45 -2.44 7.65
C LEU A 111 23.74 -3.22 7.33
N MET A 112 23.68 -4.16 6.37
CA MET A 112 24.87 -4.86 5.89
C MET A 112 25.88 -3.89 5.26
N GLY A 113 25.42 -2.96 4.43
CA GLY A 113 26.29 -1.97 3.78
C GLY A 113 26.94 -0.99 4.76
N ILE A 114 26.18 -0.52 5.75
CA ILE A 114 26.71 0.28 6.86
C ILE A 114 27.81 -0.49 7.60
N THR A 115 27.55 -1.75 7.94
CA THR A 115 28.49 -2.60 8.68
C THR A 115 29.77 -2.84 7.87
N GLU A 116 29.64 -3.21 6.59
CA GLU A 116 30.78 -3.38 5.67
C GLU A 116 31.61 -2.08 5.59
N LYS A 117 30.94 -0.93 5.41
CA LYS A 117 31.64 0.34 5.29
C LYS A 117 32.40 0.74 6.56
N LEU A 118 31.81 0.56 7.74
CA LEU A 118 32.47 0.84 9.02
C LEU A 118 33.70 -0.06 9.22
N ILE A 119 33.58 -1.35 8.94
CA ILE A 119 34.69 -2.31 9.06
C ILE A 119 35.85 -1.93 8.11
N PHE A 120 35.53 -1.51 6.88
CA PHE A 120 36.57 -1.16 5.91
C PHE A 120 37.23 0.18 6.16
N ALA A 121 36.46 1.20 6.58
CA ALA A 121 36.92 2.57 6.73
C ALA A 121 37.65 2.82 8.07
N LEU A 122 37.13 2.28 9.18
CA LEU A 122 37.66 2.57 10.53
C LEU A 122 38.75 1.57 10.91
N ARG A 123 39.96 1.81 10.41
CA ARG A 123 41.15 1.02 10.77
C ARG A 123 41.98 1.66 11.89
N ASN A 124 42.09 2.99 11.91
CA ASN A 124 42.89 3.74 12.88
C ASN A 124 42.19 5.08 13.22
N PRO A 125 41.53 5.20 14.38
CA PRO A 125 41.30 4.15 15.38
C PRO A 125 40.39 3.04 14.82
N PRO A 126 40.55 1.78 15.29
CA PRO A 126 39.77 0.66 14.77
C PRO A 126 38.30 0.77 15.19
N TYR A 127 37.38 0.24 14.39
CA TYR A 127 35.93 0.25 14.68
C TYR A 127 35.60 -0.26 16.10
N SER A 128 36.30 -1.30 16.57
CA SER A 128 36.12 -1.88 17.91
C SER A 128 36.38 -0.91 19.07
N SER A 129 37.16 0.15 18.85
CA SER A 129 37.39 1.20 19.85
C SER A 129 36.22 2.19 19.98
N SER A 130 35.16 2.01 19.18
CA SER A 130 33.95 2.84 19.18
C SER A 130 34.25 4.35 19.04
N PRO A 131 34.98 4.77 17.98
CA PRO A 131 35.19 6.18 17.71
C PRO A 131 33.85 6.91 17.50
N PRO A 132 33.81 8.26 17.58
CA PRO A 132 32.56 9.01 17.45
C PRO A 132 31.79 8.71 16.16
N GLU A 133 32.48 8.52 15.03
CA GLU A 133 31.89 8.11 13.75
C GLU A 133 31.17 6.76 13.84
N ALA A 134 31.79 5.77 14.49
CA ALA A 134 31.19 4.45 14.71
C ALA A 134 29.87 4.56 15.50
N THR A 135 29.87 5.34 16.59
CA THR A 135 28.69 5.53 17.44
C THR A 135 27.56 6.22 16.68
N LEU A 136 27.89 7.25 15.90
CA LEU A 136 26.91 7.98 15.08
C LEU A 136 26.27 7.06 14.03
N VAL A 137 27.08 6.32 13.27
CA VAL A 137 26.60 5.48 12.18
C VAL A 137 25.84 4.25 12.71
N ASN A 138 26.24 3.69 13.86
CA ASN A 138 25.45 2.65 14.54
C ASN A 138 24.09 3.19 15.00
N SER A 139 24.06 4.41 15.52
CA SER A 139 22.79 5.07 15.89
C SER A 139 21.88 5.29 14.68
N LEU A 140 22.45 5.63 13.52
CA LEU A 140 21.71 5.69 12.25
C LEU A 140 21.15 4.32 11.86
N GLY A 141 21.94 3.24 12.01
CA GLY A 141 21.47 1.88 11.78
C GLY A 141 20.27 1.51 12.67
N LEU A 142 20.33 1.84 13.96
CA LEU A 142 19.19 1.64 14.88
C LEU A 142 17.97 2.46 14.46
N LEU A 143 18.16 3.72 14.05
CA LEU A 143 17.07 4.57 13.56
C LEU A 143 16.41 3.98 12.31
N LEU A 144 17.18 3.39 11.39
CA LEU A 144 16.64 2.69 10.21
C LEU A 144 15.80 1.48 10.60
N VAL A 145 16.22 0.70 11.60
CA VAL A 145 15.43 -0.43 12.13
C VAL A 145 14.11 0.08 12.72
N VAL A 146 14.16 1.08 13.59
CA VAL A 146 12.95 1.67 14.20
C VAL A 146 12.00 2.22 13.12
N PHE A 147 12.52 2.96 12.15
CA PHE A 147 11.75 3.45 11.01
C PHE A 147 11.10 2.30 10.23
N GLY A 148 11.86 1.27 9.89
CA GLY A 148 11.37 0.09 9.17
C GLY A 148 10.25 -0.62 9.93
N SER A 149 10.46 -0.88 11.23
CA SER A 149 9.48 -1.51 12.11
C SER A 149 8.19 -0.70 12.20
N LEU A 150 8.28 0.63 12.36
CA LEU A 150 7.10 1.50 12.40
C LEU A 150 6.33 1.46 11.07
N ILE A 151 7.01 1.57 9.93
CA ILE A 151 6.36 1.50 8.62
C ILE A 151 5.65 0.15 8.41
N LEU A 152 6.28 -0.96 8.75
CA LEU A 152 5.68 -2.30 8.64
C LEU A 152 4.49 -2.48 9.59
N TRP A 153 4.60 -1.96 10.81
CA TRP A 153 3.52 -1.97 11.80
C TRP A 153 2.30 -1.17 11.30
N MET A 154 2.52 0.06 10.82
CA MET A 154 1.45 0.87 10.24
C MET A 154 0.84 0.22 8.99
N ALA A 155 1.68 -0.39 8.15
CA ALA A 155 1.26 -1.06 6.93
C ALA A 155 0.47 -2.36 7.16
N SER A 156 0.55 -2.96 8.35
CA SER A 156 -0.14 -4.21 8.70
C SER A 156 -1.45 -3.99 9.47
N ARG A 157 -1.75 -2.77 9.96
CA ARG A 157 -3.01 -2.50 10.67
C ARG A 157 -4.24 -2.61 9.77
N PRO A 158 -5.20 -3.53 10.01
CA PRO A 158 -6.41 -3.65 9.20
C PRO A 158 -7.28 -2.40 9.27
N HIS A 159 -7.46 -1.82 10.46
CA HIS A 159 -8.29 -0.64 10.70
C HIS A 159 -7.77 0.65 10.03
N TRP A 160 -6.50 0.67 9.60
CA TRP A 160 -5.92 1.81 8.88
C TRP A 160 -5.93 1.62 7.36
N LYS A 161 -6.55 0.55 6.87
CA LYS A 161 -6.68 0.31 5.43
C LYS A 161 -7.70 1.29 4.88
N ARG A 162 -7.39 1.91 3.75
CA ARG A 162 -8.31 2.83 3.05
C ARG A 162 -9.69 2.17 2.90
N PRO A 163 -10.79 2.82 3.34
CA PRO A 163 -12.13 2.31 3.16
C PRO A 163 -12.48 2.07 1.68
N PRO A 164 -13.23 1.00 1.34
CA PRO A 164 -13.87 0.85 0.04
C PRO A 164 -14.75 2.06 -0.29
N ALA A 165 -14.87 2.39 -1.58
CA ALA A 165 -15.61 3.57 -2.03
C ALA A 165 -17.11 3.56 -1.66
N GLU A 166 -17.69 2.38 -1.38
CA GLU A 166 -19.09 2.22 -0.98
C GLU A 166 -19.33 2.69 0.47
N ASN A 167 -18.34 2.57 1.36
CA ASN A 167 -18.46 2.91 2.77
C ASN A 167 -18.42 4.43 3.02
N VAL A 168 -17.88 5.21 2.08
CA VAL A 168 -17.85 6.69 2.17
C VAL A 168 -19.26 7.26 2.00
N LYS A 169 -20.14 6.59 1.26
CA LYS A 169 -21.55 7.00 1.13
C LYS A 169 -22.38 6.69 2.38
N ILE A 170 -22.04 5.64 3.12
CA ILE A 170 -22.76 5.21 4.35
C ILE A 170 -22.30 5.99 5.58
N LEU A 171 -21.12 6.62 5.56
CA LEU A 171 -20.67 7.54 6.61
C LEU A 171 -21.21 8.97 6.47
N ASN A 172 -21.86 9.29 5.34
CA ASN A 172 -22.53 10.57 5.06
C ASN A 172 -24.03 10.44 4.70
N PRO A 173 -24.86 9.77 5.50
CA PRO A 173 -26.28 10.10 5.57
C PRO A 173 -26.68 10.37 7.02
N ILE A 174 -27.54 11.37 7.22
CA ILE A 174 -28.09 11.87 8.49
C ILE A 174 -27.27 13.03 9.08
N GLY A 175 -27.46 14.23 8.53
CA GLY A 175 -26.90 15.44 9.13
C GLY A 175 -27.03 16.72 8.30
N ALA A 176 -28.14 16.89 7.57
CA ALA A 176 -28.49 18.19 6.99
C ALA A 176 -29.98 18.22 6.57
N THR A 177 -30.85 18.54 7.51
CA THR A 177 -32.16 19.14 7.23
C THR A 177 -32.38 20.24 8.26
N PRO A 178 -32.48 21.51 7.86
CA PRO A 178 -33.23 22.51 8.59
C PRO A 178 -34.68 22.56 8.08
N GLU A 179 -35.62 22.56 9.03
CA GLU A 179 -36.98 23.11 8.95
C GLU A 179 -37.02 24.38 8.07
N GLY A 180 -38.03 24.66 7.24
CA GLY A 180 -39.47 24.47 7.38
C GLY A 180 -40.11 25.85 7.14
N THR A 181 -41.04 25.99 6.18
CA THR A 181 -42.14 26.97 6.17
C THR A 181 -43.11 26.59 5.04
N GLU A 182 -44.38 26.45 5.41
CA GLU A 182 -45.55 26.09 4.60
C GLU A 182 -45.89 27.14 3.54
N VAL A 183 -46.67 26.76 2.51
CA VAL A 183 -47.98 27.36 2.16
C VAL A 183 -48.67 26.44 1.14
N GLU A 184 -49.92 26.13 1.45
CA GLU A 184 -50.92 25.27 0.81
C GLU A 184 -51.64 25.97 -0.37
N THR A 185 -51.96 25.26 -1.48
CA THR A 185 -53.22 25.47 -2.25
C THR A 185 -53.59 24.26 -3.15
N THR A 186 -54.56 23.47 -2.66
CA THR A 186 -55.80 22.94 -3.29
C THR A 186 -55.89 22.35 -4.72
N MET A 187 -56.55 21.16 -4.76
CA MET A 187 -57.57 20.64 -5.71
C MET A 187 -57.24 19.45 -6.68
N THR A 188 -57.91 18.33 -6.34
CA THR A 188 -58.72 17.41 -7.19
C THR A 188 -58.15 16.15 -7.88
N ASN A 189 -58.67 15.00 -7.39
CA ASN A 189 -59.25 13.81 -8.06
C ASN A 189 -58.46 13.00 -9.11
N SER A 190 -58.18 11.71 -8.82
CA SER A 190 -58.99 10.56 -9.31
C SER A 190 -58.28 9.19 -9.18
N SER A 191 -59.13 8.17 -8.96
CA SER A 191 -59.01 6.74 -9.30
C SER A 191 -57.97 5.83 -8.61
N ASN A 192 -58.49 4.99 -7.71
CA ASN A 192 -57.96 3.68 -7.33
C ASN A 192 -58.12 2.69 -8.49
N ALA A 193 -57.06 1.92 -8.80
CA ALA A 193 -57.07 0.47 -9.08
C ALA A 193 -55.76 0.04 -9.77
N ASP A 194 -54.67 -0.21 -9.01
CA ASP A 194 -53.60 -1.14 -9.45
C ASP A 194 -52.53 -1.44 -8.37
N LYS A 195 -52.90 -1.94 -7.17
CA LYS A 195 -51.93 -2.15 -6.06
C LYS A 195 -51.88 -3.55 -5.45
N SER A 196 -52.70 -4.49 -5.91
CA SER A 196 -52.71 -5.86 -5.36
C SER A 196 -51.62 -6.76 -5.92
N ASP A 197 -51.21 -6.55 -7.17
CA ASP A 197 -50.45 -7.59 -7.90
C ASP A 197 -48.92 -7.43 -7.75
N LEU A 198 -48.44 -6.22 -7.48
CA LEU A 198 -47.01 -5.97 -7.25
C LEU A 198 -46.52 -6.47 -5.88
N ARG A 199 -47.41 -6.52 -4.88
CA ARG A 199 -47.04 -6.85 -3.49
C ARG A 199 -46.81 -8.36 -3.32
N SER A 200 -47.56 -9.18 -4.06
CA SER A 200 -47.44 -10.65 -4.04
C SER A 200 -46.10 -11.12 -4.62
N SER A 201 -45.69 -10.56 -5.75
CA SER A 201 -44.43 -10.91 -6.42
C SER A 201 -43.19 -10.51 -5.59
N THR A 202 -43.29 -9.43 -4.81
CA THR A 202 -42.19 -8.94 -3.97
C THR A 202 -42.02 -9.78 -2.70
N GLU A 203 -43.10 -10.28 -2.10
CA GLU A 203 -43.01 -11.20 -0.96
C GLU A 203 -42.51 -12.60 -1.36
N ALA A 204 -42.88 -13.09 -2.55
CA ALA A 204 -42.39 -14.36 -3.07
C ALA A 204 -40.88 -14.33 -3.31
N ALA A 205 -40.36 -13.26 -3.91
CA ALA A 205 -38.92 -13.07 -4.11
C ALA A 205 -38.15 -12.93 -2.78
N LYS A 206 -38.74 -12.27 -1.78
CA LYS A 206 -38.13 -12.11 -0.45
C LYS A 206 -38.06 -13.42 0.34
N LYS A 207 -39.07 -14.29 0.23
CA LYS A 207 -39.06 -15.63 0.85
C LYS A 207 -38.06 -16.59 0.18
N GLN A 208 -37.81 -16.43 -1.12
CA GLN A 208 -36.85 -17.26 -1.84
C GLN A 208 -35.40 -16.95 -1.45
N ASN A 209 -35.05 -15.67 -1.25
CA ASN A 209 -33.71 -15.27 -0.79
C ASN A 209 -33.41 -15.71 0.64
N ILE A 210 -34.39 -15.63 1.56
CA ILE A 210 -34.18 -16.06 2.96
C ILE A 210 -33.90 -17.56 3.05
N LYS A 211 -34.48 -18.38 2.16
CA LYS A 211 -34.30 -19.83 2.17
C LYS A 211 -32.93 -20.28 1.64
N PHE A 212 -32.24 -19.43 0.86
CA PHE A 212 -30.89 -19.71 0.37
C PHE A 212 -29.80 -19.42 1.42
N ASP A 213 -30.01 -18.39 2.26
CA ASP A 213 -29.04 -18.04 3.30
C ASP A 213 -28.99 -19.08 4.44
N ASP A 214 -30.13 -19.69 4.80
CA ASP A 214 -30.20 -20.72 5.87
C ASP A 214 -29.59 -22.08 5.44
N ALA A 215 -29.46 -22.34 4.14
CA ALA A 215 -28.84 -23.55 3.62
C ALA A 215 -27.30 -23.48 3.58
N GLY A 216 -26.72 -22.26 3.52
CA GLY A 216 -25.27 -22.05 3.46
C GLY A 216 -24.56 -22.10 4.82
N GLN A 217 -25.31 -21.97 5.91
CA GLN A 217 -24.75 -21.80 7.26
C GLN A 217 -24.63 -23.10 8.08
N ARG A 218 -24.97 -24.27 7.50
CA ARG A 218 -24.89 -25.58 8.16
C ARG A 218 -23.73 -26.49 7.73
N SER A 219 -22.77 -26.01 6.93
CA SER A 219 -21.61 -26.82 6.52
C SER A 219 -20.30 -26.08 6.75
N THR A 220 -19.83 -26.07 7.99
CA THR A 220 -18.41 -25.97 8.39
C THR A 220 -18.33 -26.16 9.92
N MET A 221 -18.23 -27.42 10.34
CA MET A 221 -17.37 -27.80 11.47
C MET A 221 -16.10 -28.39 10.87
#